data_AF-A0A7C6VIV5-F1
#
_entry.id   AF-A0A7C6VIV5-F1
#
_cell.length_a   1.000
_cell.length_b   1.000
_cell.length_c   1.000
_cell.angle_alpha   90.00
_cell.angle_beta   90.00
_cell.angle_gamma   90.00
#
_symmetry.space_group_name_H-M   'P 1'
#
loop_
_entity.id
_entity.type
_entity.pdbx_description
1 polymer ?
#
loop_
_entity_poly.entity_id
_entity_poly.type
_entity_poly.pdbx_seq_one_letter_code
_entity_poly.pdbx_strand_id
1 'polypeptide(L)' 'MSGIRIEGLRKRYGSGDTAVDALKHVDMTVAPGEVVGLIGPSGSGKSTLLK' A
#
# COMPACT_ATOMS: atom_id res chain seq x y z
N MET A 1 -5.87 8.80 -20.96
CA MET A 1 -5.03 7.78 -20.29
C MET A 1 -5.39 7.76 -18.82
N SER A 2 -5.56 6.58 -18.21
CA SER A 2 -5.91 6.46 -16.79
C SER A 2 -4.64 6.34 -15.93
N GLY A 3 -4.59 7.08 -14.82
CA GLY A 3 -3.57 6.93 -13.78
C GLY A 3 -3.97 5.86 -12.75
N ILE A 4 -3.23 5.77 -11.65
CA ILE A 4 -3.56 4.92 -10.50
C ILE A 4 -4.17 5.81 -9.41
N ARG A 5 -5.29 5.38 -8.82
CA ARG A 5 -5.89 6.00 -7.63
C ARG A 5 -6.17 4.93 -6.59
N ILE A 6 -5.64 5.11 -5.40
CA ILE A 6 -5.82 4.26 -4.21
C ILE A 6 -6.46 5.15 -3.14
N GLU A 7 -7.57 4.69 -2.57
CA GLU A 7 -8.27 5.40 -1.51
C GLU A 7 -8.57 4.45 -0.35
N GLY A 8 -8.10 4.84 0.83
CA GLY A 8 -8.32 4.16 2.09
C GLY A 8 -7.89 2.69 2.12
N LEU A 9 -6.92 2.29 1.31
CA LEU A 9 -6.51 0.89 1.21
C LEU A 9 -6.00 0.38 2.55
N ARG A 10 -6.58 -0.74 3.00
CA ARG A 10 -6.18 -1.46 4.21
C ARG A 10 -5.88 -2.90 3.86
N LYS A 11 -4.89 -3.48 4.53
CA LYS A 11 -4.55 -4.89 4.42
C LYS A 11 -4.12 -5.42 5.77
N ARG A 12 -4.86 -6.41 6.24
CA ARG A 12 -4.55 -7.20 7.43
C ARG A 12 -4.18 -8.61 7.01
N TYR A 13 -3.16 -9.18 7.65
CA TYR A 13 -2.81 -10.59 7.56
C TYR A 13 -3.07 -11.27 8.89
N GLY A 14 -3.41 -12.56 8.85
CA GLY A 14 -3.78 -13.33 10.04
C GLY A 14 -5.17 -12.95 10.58
N SER A 15 -5.47 -13.43 11.78
CA SER A 15 -6.75 -13.24 12.46
C SER A 15 -6.57 -13.25 13.99
N GLY A 16 -7.57 -12.72 14.70
CA GLY A 16 -7.54 -12.62 16.16
C GLY A 16 -6.39 -11.75 16.68
N ASP A 17 -5.87 -12.10 17.86
CA ASP A 17 -4.86 -11.33 18.58
C ASP A 17 -3.49 -11.30 17.89
N THR A 18 -3.27 -12.18 16.92
CA THR A 18 -2.01 -12.27 16.15
C THR A 18 -2.07 -11.55 14.80
N ALA A 19 -3.20 -10.89 14.50
CA ALA A 19 -3.36 -10.21 13.23
C ALA A 19 -2.43 -9.00 13.10
N VAL A 20 -1.90 -8.80 11.90
CA VAL A 20 -0.98 -7.69 11.58
C VAL A 20 -1.58 -6.81 10.50
N ASP A 21 -1.72 -5.53 10.81
CA ASP A 21 -2.08 -4.50 9.83
C ASP A 21 -0.85 -4.12 9.00
N ALA A 22 -0.70 -4.76 7.83
CA ALA A 22 0.35 -4.44 6.87
C ALA A 22 0.11 -3.09 6.17
N LEU A 23 -1.16 -2.75 5.90
CA LEU A 23 -1.56 -1.41 5.44
C LEU A 23 -2.72 -0.94 6.32
N LYS A 24 -2.59 0.23 6.95
CA LYS A 24 -3.58 0.76 7.89
C LYS A 24 -4.64 1.63 7.21
N HIS A 25 -4.20 2.52 6.32
CA HIS A 25 -5.02 3.41 5.51
C HIS A 25 -4.08 4.10 4.52
N VAL A 26 -4.11 3.72 3.25
CA VAL A 26 -3.23 4.29 2.23
C VAL A 26 -4.06 4.99 1.18
N ASP A 27 -3.74 6.28 0.98
CA ASP A 27 -4.21 7.10 -0.12
C ASP A 27 -3.04 7.42 -1.03
N MET A 28 -3.21 7.22 -2.34
CA MET A 28 -2.19 7.50 -3.34
C MET A 28 -2.83 7.82 -4.69
N THR A 29 -2.27 8.78 -5.40
CA THR A 29 -2.59 9.03 -6.81
C THR A 29 -1.29 9.05 -7.60
N VAL A 30 -1.26 8.37 -8.75
CA VAL A 30 -0.15 8.37 -9.69
C VAL A 30 -0.69 8.78 -11.06
N ALA A 31 -0.14 9.83 -11.63
CA ALA A 31 -0.56 10.34 -12.93
C ALA A 31 -0.12 9.39 -14.08
N PRO A 32 -0.80 9.42 -15.23
CA PRO A 32 -0.34 8.68 -16.41
C PRO A 32 1.09 9.07 -16.79
N GLY A 33 1.99 8.09 -16.89
CA GLY A 33 3.39 8.30 -17.26
C GLY A 33 4.30 8.72 -16.11
N GLU A 34 3.78 8.88 -14.90
CA GLU A 34 4.60 9.19 -13.72
C GLU A 34 5.40 7.96 -13.25
N VAL A 35 6.65 8.19 -12.85
CA VAL A 35 7.54 7.17 -12.27
C VAL A 35 7.69 7.42 -10.78
N VAL A 36 7.23 6.47 -9.97
CA VAL A 36 7.22 6.58 -8.50
C VAL A 36 8.09 5.49 -7.88
N GLY A 37 8.95 5.89 -6.94
CA GLY A 37 9.73 4.98 -6.11
C GLY A 37 9.13 4.83 -4.71
N LEU A 38 8.94 3.59 -4.25
CA LEU A 38 8.44 3.29 -2.91
C LEU A 38 9.59 2.90 -1.98
N ILE A 39 9.95 3.78 -1.05
CA ILE A 39 11.08 3.60 -0.12
C ILE A 39 10.60 3.50 1.34
N GLY A 40 11.39 2.81 2.17
CA GLY A 40 11.13 2.69 3.60
C GLY A 40 11.75 1.44 4.23
N PRO A 41 11.81 1.35 5.56
CA PRO A 41 12.44 0.23 6.29
C PRO A 41 11.85 -1.14 5.94
N SER A 42 12.60 -2.22 6.21
CA SER A 42 12.06 -3.58 6.06
C SER A 42 10.77 -3.75 6.90
N GLY A 43 9.78 -4.47 6.37
CA GLY A 43 8.49 -4.68 7.04
C GLY A 43 7.47 -3.54 6.95
N SER A 44 7.80 -2.40 6.33
CA SER A 44 6.90 -1.22 6.28
C SER A 44 5.67 -1.33 5.37
N GLY A 45 5.37 -2.52 4.80
CA GLY A 45 4.20 -2.73 3.93
C GLY A 45 4.41 -2.45 2.43
N LYS A 46 5.63 -2.11 1.98
CA LYS A 46 5.91 -1.78 0.56
C LYS A 46 5.50 -2.87 -0.42
N SER A 47 5.99 -4.10 -0.20
CA SER A 47 5.64 -5.25 -1.04
C SER A 47 4.18 -5.66 -0.90
N THR A 48 3.49 -5.25 0.18
CA THR A 48 2.05 -5.43 0.32
C THR A 48 1.29 -4.41 -0.51
N LEU A 49 1.78 -3.17 -0.64
CA LEU A 49 1.17 -2.13 -1.49
C LEU A 49 1.33 -2.43 -2.99
N LEU A 50 2.37 -3.16 -3.39
CA LEU A 50 2.68 -3.49 -4.79
C LEU A 50 2.09 -4.82 -5.28
N LYS A 51 1.43 -5.60 -4.41
CA LYS A 51 0.77 -6.86 -4.75
C LYS A 51 -0.73 -6.67 -4.87
#